data_AF-A0A3A0D5T9-F1
#
_entry.id   AF-A0A3A0D5T9-F1
#
_cell.length_a   1.000
_cell.length_b   1.000
_cell.length_c   1.000
_cell.angle_alpha   90.00
_cell.angle_beta   90.00
_cell.angle_gamma   90.00
#
_symmetry.space_group_name_H-M   'P 1'
#
loop_
_entity.id
_entity.type
_entity.pdbx_description
1 polymer ?
#
loop_
_entity_poly.entity_id
_entity_poly.type
_entity_poly.pdbx_seq_one_letter_code
_entity_poly.pdbx_strand_id
1 'polypeptide(L)'
;MGASPGCWARFGEVLAREYSDPAYAGVHRITVDAYAAQHPGKPSPRSIQSVAVHLLGLYWALEKQLPLAEVTQRIGRAVRAGKHYGHFRWLEPPFPLGAVTVFDVAEAQSPQTHAVLVKKWAHVVWLAWAPHHNQIRNWAAVSEAWK
;
A
#
# COMPACT_ATOMS: atom_id res chain seq x y z
N MET A 1 -1.94 9.50 6.63
CA MET A 1 -3.19 8.95 6.05
C MET A 1 -4.35 9.86 6.41
N GLY A 2 -5.21 10.18 5.45
CA GLY A 2 -6.44 10.94 5.67
C GLY A 2 -7.66 10.04 5.50
N ALA A 3 -7.90 9.19 6.49
CA ALA A 3 -9.06 8.31 6.51
C ALA A 3 -10.17 8.88 7.40
N SER A 4 -11.43 8.62 7.04
CA SER A 4 -12.55 8.88 7.94
C SER A 4 -12.50 7.92 9.14
N PRO A 5 -13.14 8.25 10.27
CA PRO A 5 -13.25 7.33 11.40
C PRO A 5 -13.84 5.96 11.02
N GLY A 6 -14.82 5.94 10.09
CA GLY A 6 -15.43 4.70 9.61
C GLY A 6 -14.46 3.81 8.81
N CYS A 7 -13.68 4.39 7.90
CA CYS A 7 -12.63 3.66 7.19
C CYS A 7 -11.59 3.09 8.16
N TRP A 8 -11.20 3.88 9.16
CA TRP A 8 -10.21 3.45 10.15
C TRP A 8 -10.73 2.30 11.03
N ALA A 9 -11.99 2.34 11.45
CA ALA A 9 -12.60 1.27 12.23
C ALA A 9 -12.62 -0.06 11.45
N ARG A 10 -13.08 -0.03 10.20
CA ARG A 10 -13.09 -1.23 9.32
C ARG A 10 -11.69 -1.76 9.03
N PHE A 11 -10.72 -0.87 8.86
CA PHE A 11 -9.33 -1.27 8.73
C PHE A 11 -8.81 -1.97 9.98
N GLY A 12 -9.19 -1.50 11.17
CA GLY A 12 -8.89 -2.17 12.44
C GLY A 12 -9.43 -3.60 12.50
N GLU A 13 -10.67 -3.83 12.05
CA GLU A 13 -11.28 -5.18 11.98
C GLU A 13 -10.50 -6.11 11.03
N VAL A 14 -10.10 -5.60 9.87
CA VAL A 14 -9.26 -6.31 8.89
C VAL A 14 -7.91 -6.68 9.51
N LEU A 15 -7.23 -5.73 10.15
CA LEU A 15 -5.94 -5.98 10.79
C LEU A 15 -6.04 -6.95 11.97
N ALA A 16 -7.09 -6.85 12.78
CA ALA A 16 -7.29 -7.75 13.91
C ALA A 16 -7.34 -9.21 13.44
N ARG A 17 -8.08 -9.51 12.36
CA ARG A 17 -8.12 -10.86 11.76
C ARG A 17 -6.74 -11.31 11.29
N GLU A 18 -6.02 -10.46 10.56
CA GLU A 18 -4.68 -10.77 10.04
C GLU A 18 -3.62 -11.01 11.12
N TYR A 19 -3.75 -10.36 12.29
CA TYR A 19 -2.84 -10.58 13.41
C TYR A 19 -3.25 -11.77 14.30
N SER A 20 -4.55 -12.07 14.39
CA SER A 20 -5.06 -13.12 15.27
C SER A 20 -5.02 -14.52 14.65
N ASP A 21 -5.04 -14.64 13.32
CA ASP A 21 -5.06 -15.94 12.63
C ASP A 21 -4.03 -15.97 11.47
N PRO A 22 -3.01 -16.86 11.55
CA PRO A 22 -2.02 -17.04 10.49
C PRO A 22 -2.60 -17.32 9.10
N ALA A 23 -3.81 -17.88 9.00
CA ALA A 23 -4.49 -18.13 7.73
C ALA A 23 -4.80 -16.83 6.96
N TYR A 24 -4.93 -15.69 7.65
CA TYR A 24 -5.17 -14.37 7.06
C TYR A 24 -3.88 -13.56 6.80
N ALA A 25 -2.80 -13.86 7.54
CA ALA A 25 -1.58 -13.07 7.55
C ALA A 25 -0.84 -12.99 6.20
N GLY A 26 -1.05 -13.96 5.31
CA GLY A 26 -0.32 -14.10 4.05
C GLY A 26 -0.46 -12.92 3.08
N VAL A 27 -1.44 -12.05 3.25
CA VAL A 27 -1.68 -10.87 2.39
C VAL A 27 -1.46 -9.53 3.10
N HIS A 28 -1.10 -9.54 4.40
CA HIS A 28 -1.04 -8.36 5.26
C HIS A 28 -0.25 -7.18 4.67
N ARG A 29 0.86 -7.47 3.96
CA ARG A 29 1.68 -6.44 3.31
C ARG A 29 0.85 -5.57 2.37
N ILE A 30 0.15 -6.19 1.43
CA ILE A 30 -0.64 -5.48 0.42
C ILE A 30 -1.95 -4.92 1.00
N THR A 31 -2.46 -5.47 2.11
CA THR A 31 -3.55 -4.87 2.88
C THR A 31 -3.18 -3.47 3.37
N VAL A 32 -2.03 -3.33 4.04
CA VAL A 32 -1.57 -2.04 4.57
C VAL A 32 -1.21 -1.08 3.44
N ASP A 33 -0.53 -1.56 2.40
CA ASP A 33 -0.12 -0.72 1.27
C ASP A 33 -1.33 -0.17 0.50
N ALA A 34 -2.34 -1.00 0.23
CA ALA A 34 -3.58 -0.59 -0.44
C ALA A 34 -4.35 0.44 0.41
N TYR A 35 -4.49 0.20 1.71
CA TYR A 35 -5.20 1.12 2.59
C TYR A 35 -4.56 2.51 2.62
N ALA A 36 -3.24 2.57 2.77
CA ALA A 36 -2.54 3.84 2.86
C ALA A 36 -2.54 4.61 1.53
N ALA A 37 -2.37 3.92 0.41
CA ALA A 37 -2.43 4.53 -0.92
C ALA A 37 -3.85 4.99 -1.31
N GLN A 38 -4.90 4.37 -0.75
CA GLN A 38 -6.29 4.81 -0.90
C GLN A 38 -6.67 5.97 0.05
N HIS A 39 -5.84 6.26 1.06
CA HIS A 39 -6.08 7.33 2.05
C HIS A 39 -4.87 8.28 2.20
N PRO A 40 -4.46 8.99 1.14
CA PRO A 40 -3.18 9.72 1.09
C PRO A 40 -3.05 10.86 2.10
N GLY A 41 -4.15 11.46 2.56
CA GLY A 41 -4.12 12.59 3.50
C GLY A 41 -3.94 13.94 2.81
N LYS A 42 -3.18 14.83 3.44
CA LYS A 42 -2.88 16.19 2.93
C LYS A 42 -1.38 16.37 2.72
N PRO A 43 -0.95 17.26 1.80
CA PRO A 43 0.46 17.55 1.58
C PRO A 43 1.21 17.83 2.88
N SER A 44 2.15 16.94 3.23
CA SER A 44 2.99 17.02 4.42
C SER A 44 4.12 16.00 4.28
N PRO A 45 5.30 16.20 4.90
CA PRO A 45 6.41 15.24 4.83
C PRO A 45 5.98 13.81 5.22
N ARG A 46 5.14 13.69 6.26
CA ARG A 46 4.62 12.39 6.73
C ARG A 46 3.71 11.72 5.70
N SER A 47 2.81 12.47 5.06
CA SER A 47 1.89 11.90 4.06
C SER A 47 2.61 11.58 2.76
N ILE A 48 3.55 12.43 2.33
CA ILE A 48 4.43 12.18 1.18
C ILE A 48 5.19 10.87 1.36
N GLN A 49 5.86 10.70 2.50
CA GLN A 49 6.63 9.49 2.76
C GLN A 49 5.73 8.26 2.83
N SER A 50 4.59 8.34 3.52
CA SER A 50 3.65 7.22 3.65
C SER A 50 3.14 6.78 2.28
N VAL A 51 2.60 7.68 1.47
CA VAL A 51 2.10 7.35 0.13
C VAL A 51 3.21 6.77 -0.75
N ALA A 52 4.39 7.38 -0.76
CA ALA A 52 5.51 6.91 -1.58
C ALA A 52 5.91 5.47 -1.25
N VAL A 53 6.11 5.14 0.03
CA VAL A 53 6.58 3.79 0.40
C VAL A 53 5.53 2.70 0.18
N HIS A 54 4.24 3.03 0.35
CA HIS A 54 3.15 2.09 0.10
C HIS A 54 2.92 1.88 -1.40
N LEU A 55 3.06 2.93 -2.23
CA LEU A 55 3.05 2.78 -3.69
C LEU A 55 4.24 1.96 -4.21
N LEU A 56 5.43 2.12 -3.61
CA LEU A 56 6.56 1.25 -3.91
C LEU A 56 6.28 -0.22 -3.52
N GLY A 57 5.63 -0.44 -2.38
CA GLY A 57 5.15 -1.75 -1.95
C GLY A 57 4.23 -2.41 -2.99
N LEU A 58 3.21 -1.67 -3.45
CA LEU A 58 2.30 -2.13 -4.50
C LEU A 58 3.02 -2.39 -5.83
N TYR A 59 3.92 -1.50 -6.24
CA TYR A 59 4.75 -1.69 -7.44
C TYR A 59 5.55 -3.00 -7.37
N TRP A 60 6.27 -3.24 -6.28
CA TRP A 60 7.07 -4.45 -6.14
C TRP A 60 6.21 -5.72 -6.05
N ALA A 61 5.07 -5.66 -5.38
CA ALA A 61 4.17 -6.80 -5.23
C ALA A 61 3.42 -7.13 -6.52
N LEU A 62 2.97 -6.13 -7.29
CA LEU A 62 2.03 -6.32 -8.40
C LEU A 62 2.68 -6.22 -9.78
N GLU A 63 3.56 -5.23 -9.99
CA GLU A 63 4.24 -5.06 -11.27
C GLU A 63 5.50 -5.92 -11.37
N LYS A 64 6.28 -6.00 -10.28
CA LYS A 64 7.47 -6.86 -10.21
C LYS A 64 7.20 -8.27 -9.70
N GLN A 65 5.99 -8.53 -9.20
CA GLN A 65 5.53 -9.85 -8.71
C GLN A 65 6.48 -10.48 -7.68
N LEU A 66 7.09 -9.65 -6.83
CA LEU A 66 8.00 -10.12 -5.80
C LEU A 66 7.24 -10.79 -4.63
N PRO A 67 7.84 -11.79 -3.97
CA PRO A 67 7.28 -12.35 -2.75
C PRO A 67 7.05 -11.26 -1.68
N LEU A 68 5.90 -11.28 -1.00
CA LEU A 68 5.53 -10.21 -0.06
C LEU A 68 6.49 -10.07 1.13
N ALA A 69 7.17 -11.14 1.51
CA ALA A 69 8.25 -11.10 2.49
C ALA A 69 9.43 -10.24 2.00
N GLU A 70 9.80 -10.36 0.72
CA GLU A 70 10.84 -9.55 0.10
C GLU A 70 10.41 -8.09 -0.05
N VAL A 71 9.14 -7.84 -0.44
CA VAL A 71 8.56 -6.49 -0.51
C VAL A 71 8.69 -5.77 0.83
N THR A 72 8.40 -6.47 1.93
CA THR A 72 8.55 -5.92 3.29
C THR A 72 9.97 -5.44 3.57
N GLN A 73 10.99 -6.20 3.15
CA GLN A 73 12.39 -5.82 3.31
C GLN A 73 12.78 -4.62 2.43
N ARG A 74 12.28 -4.57 1.19
CA ARG A 74 12.53 -3.46 0.24
C ARG A 74 11.94 -2.13 0.72
N ILE A 75 10.74 -2.14 1.32
CA ILE A 75 10.14 -0.95 1.94
C ILE A 75 11.06 -0.37 3.02
N GLY A 76 11.64 -1.23 3.86
CA GLY A 76 12.59 -0.78 4.89
C GLY A 76 13.80 -0.05 4.30
N ARG A 77 14.32 -0.50 3.15
CA ARG A 77 15.39 0.20 2.42
C ARG A 77 14.90 1.52 1.82
N ALA A 78 13.75 1.54 1.14
CA ALA A 78 13.18 2.77 0.57
C ALA A 78 12.90 3.85 1.62
N VAL A 79 12.46 3.49 2.82
CA VAL A 79 12.30 4.44 3.94
C VAL A 79 13.63 5.11 4.28
N ARG A 80 14.73 4.36 4.31
CA ARG A 80 16.06 4.90 4.62
C ARG A 80 16.63 5.73 3.46
N ALA A 81 16.51 5.23 2.23
CA ALA A 81 16.90 5.96 1.03
C ALA A 81 16.11 7.27 0.87
N GLY A 82 14.80 7.27 1.17
CA GLY A 82 13.94 8.45 1.16
C GLY A 82 14.39 9.51 2.15
N LYS A 83 14.76 9.10 3.37
CA LYS A 83 15.35 10.01 4.38
C LYS A 83 16.69 10.57 3.95
N HIS A 84 17.51 9.78 3.26
CA HIS A 84 18.85 10.18 2.84
C HIS A 84 18.83 11.14 1.63
N TYR A 85 18.11 10.78 0.57
CA TYR A 85 18.10 11.56 -0.68
C TYR A 85 16.98 12.61 -0.75
N GLY A 86 15.98 12.57 0.13
CA GLY A 86 14.85 13.52 0.08
C GLY A 86 14.05 13.47 -1.24
N HIS A 87 14.06 12.32 -1.93
CA HIS A 87 13.61 12.21 -3.31
C HIS A 87 12.10 11.98 -3.47
N PHE A 88 11.38 11.73 -2.37
CA PHE A 88 9.92 11.65 -2.37
C PHE A 88 9.30 13.04 -2.43
N ARG A 89 8.28 13.19 -3.26
CA ARG A 89 7.51 14.43 -3.45
C ARG A 89 6.02 14.13 -3.44
N TRP A 90 5.22 15.15 -3.16
CA TRP A 90 3.77 15.03 -3.25
C TRP A 90 3.37 14.62 -4.66
N LEU A 91 2.51 13.60 -4.73
CA LEU A 91 1.82 13.21 -5.94
C LEU A 91 0.35 13.56 -5.74
N GLU A 92 -0.22 14.29 -6.68
CA GLU A 92 -1.62 14.62 -6.62
C GLU A 92 -2.45 13.32 -6.72
N PRO A 93 -3.25 12.97 -5.70
CA PRO A 93 -3.99 11.71 -5.72
C PRO A 93 -4.95 11.65 -6.91
N PRO A 94 -5.01 10.52 -7.63
CA PRO A 94 -6.03 10.32 -8.66
C PRO A 94 -7.42 10.29 -8.01
N PHE A 95 -8.45 10.63 -8.79
CA PHE A 95 -9.84 10.45 -8.38
C PHE A 95 -10.62 9.72 -9.48
N PRO A 96 -11.29 8.59 -9.18
CA PRO A 96 -11.35 7.92 -7.88
C PRO A 96 -10.07 7.11 -7.52
N LEU A 97 -9.85 6.83 -6.23
CA LEU A 97 -8.74 6.00 -5.70
C LEU A 97 -9.06 4.48 -5.73
N GLY A 98 -9.86 4.05 -6.70
CA GLY A 98 -10.31 2.67 -6.84
C GLY A 98 -11.73 2.40 -6.34
N ALA A 99 -12.37 1.39 -6.94
CA ALA A 99 -13.76 1.01 -6.65
C ALA A 99 -13.91 -0.04 -5.55
N VAL A 100 -12.83 -0.76 -5.21
CA VAL A 100 -12.80 -1.71 -4.09
C VAL A 100 -12.18 -1.00 -2.89
N THR A 101 -12.75 -1.24 -1.71
CA THR A 101 -12.40 -0.54 -0.48
C THR A 101 -12.16 -1.51 0.67
N VAL A 102 -11.73 -0.97 1.81
CA VAL A 102 -11.61 -1.74 3.05
C VAL A 102 -12.93 -2.36 3.50
N PHE A 103 -14.09 -1.78 3.13
CA PHE A 103 -15.40 -2.35 3.48
C PHE A 103 -15.64 -3.69 2.77
N ASP A 104 -15.26 -3.80 1.49
CA ASP A 104 -15.39 -5.07 0.76
C ASP A 104 -14.57 -6.18 1.44
N VAL A 105 -13.35 -5.86 1.88
CA VAL A 105 -12.47 -6.81 2.61
C VAL A 105 -13.02 -7.12 4.01
N ALA A 106 -13.64 -6.15 4.68
CA ALA A 106 -14.27 -6.35 5.98
C ALA A 106 -15.33 -7.46 5.95
N GLU A 107 -16.11 -7.53 4.86
CA GLU A 107 -17.20 -8.51 4.68
C GLU A 107 -16.72 -9.93 4.30
N ALA A 108 -15.41 -10.17 4.17
CA ALA A 108 -14.88 -11.50 3.86
C ALA A 108 -15.18 -12.52 4.97
N GLN A 109 -15.82 -13.64 4.62
CA GLN A 109 -16.25 -14.68 5.56
C GLN A 109 -15.26 -15.85 5.72
N SER A 110 -14.14 -15.84 4.99
CA SER A 110 -13.11 -16.88 5.08
C SER A 110 -11.72 -16.34 4.73
N PRO A 111 -10.63 -17.01 5.17
CA PRO A 111 -9.27 -16.62 4.82
C PRO A 111 -9.03 -16.56 3.30
N GLN A 112 -9.63 -17.49 2.54
CA GLN A 112 -9.50 -17.56 1.09
C GLN A 112 -10.17 -16.37 0.41
N THR A 113 -11.42 -16.06 0.81
CA THR A 113 -12.16 -14.91 0.27
C THR A 113 -11.48 -13.59 0.65
N HIS A 114 -10.98 -13.49 1.89
CA HIS A 114 -10.19 -12.35 2.36
C HIS A 114 -8.97 -12.10 1.46
N ALA A 115 -8.17 -13.15 1.22
CA ALA A 115 -6.98 -13.04 0.39
C ALA A 115 -7.30 -12.62 -1.06
N VAL A 116 -8.39 -13.11 -1.64
CA VAL A 116 -8.86 -12.71 -2.98
C VAL A 116 -9.26 -11.23 -3.00
N LEU A 117 -10.04 -10.78 -2.00
CA LEU A 117 -10.50 -9.40 -1.92
C LEU A 117 -9.36 -8.42 -1.67
N VAL A 118 -8.41 -8.76 -0.80
CA VAL A 118 -7.20 -7.94 -0.58
C VAL A 118 -6.39 -7.81 -1.87
N LYS A 119 -6.15 -8.92 -2.59
CA LYS A 119 -5.43 -8.88 -3.88
C LYS A 119 -6.15 -8.01 -4.91
N LYS A 120 -7.47 -8.13 -5.02
CA LYS A 120 -8.29 -7.31 -5.90
C LYS A 120 -8.22 -5.83 -5.51
N TRP A 121 -8.33 -5.53 -4.21
CA TRP A 121 -8.24 -4.18 -3.68
C TRP A 121 -6.88 -3.54 -3.98
N ALA A 122 -5.79 -4.23 -3.66
CA ALA A 122 -4.44 -3.77 -3.96
C ALA A 122 -4.23 -3.50 -5.45
N HIS A 123 -4.74 -4.38 -6.32
CA HIS A 123 -4.65 -4.22 -7.77
C HIS A 123 -5.42 -2.99 -8.26
N VAL A 124 -6.65 -2.80 -7.81
CA VAL A 124 -7.48 -1.65 -8.22
C VAL A 124 -6.90 -0.33 -7.72
N VAL A 125 -6.37 -0.29 -6.48
CA VAL A 125 -5.67 0.88 -5.96
C VAL A 125 -4.41 1.16 -6.79
N TRP A 126 -3.59 0.15 -7.09
CA TRP A 126 -2.40 0.32 -7.92
C TRP A 126 -2.72 0.90 -9.32
N LEU A 127 -3.77 0.38 -9.97
CA LEU A 127 -4.22 0.88 -11.26
C LEU A 127 -4.73 2.32 -11.19
N ALA A 128 -5.42 2.73 -10.12
CA ALA A 128 -5.85 4.11 -9.94
C ALA A 128 -4.66 5.08 -9.98
N TRP A 129 -3.51 4.66 -9.44
CA TRP A 129 -2.26 5.42 -9.44
C TRP A 129 -1.46 5.37 -10.76
N ALA A 130 -2.01 4.81 -11.84
CA ALA A 130 -1.38 4.74 -13.16
C ALA A 130 -0.75 6.05 -13.68
N PRO A 131 -1.37 7.24 -13.50
CA PRO A 131 -0.76 8.50 -13.93
C PRO A 131 0.63 8.78 -13.32
N HIS A 132 0.95 8.15 -12.18
CA HIS A 132 2.20 8.36 -11.45
C HIS A 132 3.16 7.17 -11.50
N HIS A 133 2.84 6.09 -12.23
CA HIS A 133 3.67 4.87 -12.28
C HIS A 133 5.12 5.14 -12.70
N ASN A 134 5.34 6.04 -13.66
CA ASN A 134 6.70 6.42 -14.07
C ASN A 134 7.50 7.02 -12.92
N GLN A 135 6.88 7.87 -12.09
CA GLN A 135 7.57 8.44 -10.95
C GLN A 135 7.83 7.39 -9.86
N ILE A 136 6.89 6.47 -9.64
CA ILE A 136 7.02 5.40 -8.65
C ILE A 136 8.17 4.45 -9.05
N ARG A 137 8.28 4.09 -10.34
CA ARG A 137 9.41 3.32 -10.89
C ARG A 137 10.75 4.03 -10.69
N ASN A 138 10.80 5.34 -10.92
CA ASN A 138 12.01 6.15 -10.68
C ASN A 138 12.43 6.11 -9.20
N TRP A 139 11.49 6.24 -8.27
CA TRP A 139 11.77 6.10 -6.84
C TRP A 139 12.26 4.70 -6.46
N ALA A 140 11.71 3.66 -7.09
CA ALA A 140 12.15 2.28 -6.86
C ALA A 140 13.62 2.11 -7.28
N ALA A 141 13.98 2.60 -8.47
CA ALA A 141 15.36 2.53 -8.97
C ALA A 141 16.36 3.25 -8.04
N VAL A 142 16.01 4.45 -7.56
CA VAL A 142 16.83 5.19 -6.57
C VAL A 142 16.95 4.44 -5.26
N SER A 143 15.84 3.87 -4.77
CA SER A 143 15.82 3.12 -3.50
C SER A 143 16.62 1.83 -3.56
N GLU A 144 16.70 1.19 -4.72
CA GLU A 144 17.46 -0.05 -4.94
C GLU A 144 18.97 0.19 -5.11
N ALA A 145 19.36 1.39 -5.53
CA ALA A 145 20.77 1.79 -5.60
C ALA A 145 21.39 2.11 -4.23
N TRP A 146 20.56 2.29 -3.19
CA TRP A 146 20.99 2.60 -1.83
C TRP A 146 21.48 1.34 -1.10
N LYS A 147 22.76 1.35 -0.70
CA LYS A 147 23.43 0.26 0.03
C LYS A 147 23.33 0.46 1.52
#